data_AF-A0A7X6SUA5-F1
#
_entry.id   AF-A0A7X6SUA5-F1
#
_cell.length_a   1.000
_cell.length_b   1.000
_cell.length_c   1.000
_cell.angle_alpha   90.00
_cell.angle_beta   90.00
_cell.angle_gamma   90.00
#
_symmetry.space_group_name_H-M   'P 1'
#
loop_
_entity.id
_entity.type
_entity.pdbx_description
1 polymer ?
#
loop_
_entity_poly.entity_id
_entity_poly.type
_entity_poly.pdbx_seq_one_letter_code
_entity_poly.pdbx_strand_id
1 'polypeptide(L)' 'GGSARMIEISKREEFYQQEYCGCIYSLRDTNHHRRQSGREKIEIGVKFYSYDDLNKEESL' A
#
# COMPACT_ATOMS: atom_id res chain seq x y z
N GLY A 1 2.34 -21.78 0.17
CA GLY A 1 1.22 -20.81 0.18
C GLY A 1 1.31 -19.93 -1.05
N GLY A 2 0.20 -19.73 -1.76
CA GLY A 2 0.19 -19.03 -3.06
C GLY A 2 0.45 -17.51 -3.00
N SER A 3 0.38 -16.89 -1.82
CA SER A 3 0.58 -15.45 -1.63
C SER A 3 2.04 -15.00 -1.79
N ALA A 4 3.02 -15.85 -1.48
CA ALA A 4 4.44 -15.49 -1.57
C ALA A 4 4.85 -15.11 -3.00
N ARG A 5 4.41 -15.89 -4.00
CA ARG A 5 4.68 -15.62 -5.42
C ARG A 5 3.99 -14.34 -5.90
N MET A 6 2.81 -14.01 -5.38
CA MET A 6 2.11 -12.77 -5.72
C MET A 6 2.89 -11.55 -5.21
N ILE A 7 3.42 -11.58 -3.98
CA ILE A 7 4.25 -10.50 -3.44
C ILE A 7 5.54 -10.33 -4.24
N GLU A 8 6.19 -11.44 -4.62
CA GLU A 8 7.40 -11.41 -5.43
C GLU A 8 7.15 -10.74 -6.80
N ILE A 9 6.06 -11.13 -7.47
CA ILE A 9 5.66 -10.52 -8.75
C ILE A 9 5.33 -9.05 -8.55
N SER A 10 4.56 -8.70 -7.52
CA SER A 10 4.20 -7.30 -7.27
C SER A 10 5.40 -6.40 -7.04
N LYS A 11 6.45 -6.88 -6.36
CA LYS A 11 7.71 -6.16 -6.17
C LYS A 11 8.55 -6.06 -7.43
N ARG A 12 8.61 -7.14 -8.22
CA ARG A 12 9.34 -7.17 -9.49
C ARG A 12 8.74 -6.22 -10.52
N GLU A 13 7.42 -6.19 -10.62
CA GLU A 13 6.68 -5.41 -11.61
C GLU A 13 6.27 -4.02 -11.08
N GLU A 14 6.74 -3.66 -9.89
CA GLU A 14 6.47 -2.37 -9.23
C GLU A 14 4.98 -2.02 -9.20
N PHE A 15 4.13 -2.97 -8.82
CA PHE A 15 2.69 -2.73 -8.77
C PHE A 15 2.29 -1.76 -7.68
N TYR A 16 1.23 -0.99 -7.94
CA TYR A 16 0.64 -0.09 -6.97
C TYR A 16 0.16 -0.87 -5.74
N GLN A 17 0.55 -0.40 -4.55
CA GLN A 17 0.09 -0.94 -3.29
C GLN A 17 -1.33 -0.43 -3.01
N GLN A 18 -2.32 -1.30 -3.18
CA GLN A 18 -3.72 -0.91 -2.98
C GLN A 18 -4.02 -0.69 -1.48
N GLU A 19 -4.08 0.57 -1.07
CA GLU A 19 -4.46 1.00 0.30
C GLU A 19 -5.98 1.07 0.54
N TYR A 20 -6.79 0.79 -0.48
CA TYR A 20 -8.27 0.79 -0.45
C TYR A 20 -8.83 -0.19 -1.50
N CYS A 21 -10.12 -0.55 -1.42
CA CYS A 21 -10.69 -1.61 -2.28
C CYS A 21 -10.99 -1.22 -3.74
N GLY A 22 -10.50 -0.06 -4.19
CA GLY A 22 -10.71 0.44 -5.57
C GLY A 22 -11.98 1.28 -5.78
N CYS A 23 -12.85 1.45 -4.76
CA CYS A 23 -14.03 2.32 -4.87
C CYS A 23 -13.84 3.66 -4.15
N ILE A 24 -14.53 4.71 -4.64
CA ILE A 24 -14.42 6.06 -4.08
C ILE A 24 -14.90 6.15 -2.63
N TYR A 25 -15.92 5.37 -2.25
CA TYR A 25 -16.42 5.33 -0.88
C TYR A 25 -15.39 4.75 0.08
N SER A 26 -14.72 3.66 -0.30
CA SER A 26 -13.64 3.08 0.51
C SER A 26 -12.48 4.05 0.65
N LEU A 27 -12.08 4.74 -0.43
CA LEU A 27 -11.04 5.76 -0.34
C LEU A 27 -11.42 6.88 0.64
N ARG A 28 -12.66 7.37 0.58
CA ARG A 28 -13.16 8.41 1.48
C ARG A 28 -13.13 7.95 2.93
N ASP A 29 -13.67 6.78 3.20
CA ASP A 29 -13.83 6.28 4.56
C ASP A 29 -12.48 5.91 5.17
N THR A 30 -11.58 5.31 4.38
CA THR A 30 -10.18 5.07 4.79
C THR A 30 -9.46 6.39 5.10
N ASN A 31 -9.61 7.41 4.25
CA ASN A 31 -9.02 8.72 4.51
C ASN A 31 -9.60 9.41 5.76
N HIS A 32 -10.89 9.24 6.02
CA HIS A 32 -11.53 9.75 7.23
C HIS A 32 -10.98 9.06 8.48
N HIS A 33 -10.81 7.74 8.44
CA HIS A 33 -10.19 6.98 9.52
C HIS A 33 -8.73 7.40 9.75
N ARG A 34 -7.93 7.51 8.68
CA ARG A 34 -6.53 7.94 8.77
C ARG A 34 -6.39 9.30 9.44
N ARG A 35 -7.21 10.28 9.05
CA ARG A 35 -7.21 11.61 9.67
C ARG A 35 -7.55 11.58 11.16
N GLN A 36 -8.54 10.79 11.57
CA GLN A 36 -8.89 10.63 12.98
C GLN A 36 -7.76 10.00 13.79
N SER A 37 -6.99 9.10 13.18
CA SER A 37 -5.81 8.47 13.78
C SER A 37 -4.52 9.30 13.62
N GLY A 38 -4.60 10.56 13.16
CA GLY A 38 -3.44 11.42 12.96
C GLY A 38 -2.53 11.04 11.78
N ARG A 39 -2.99 10.15 10.90
CA ARG A 39 -2.29 9.74 9.67
C ARG A 39 -2.72 10.59 8.49
N GLU A 40 -1.80 10.84 7.57
CA GLU A 40 -2.09 11.54 6.32
C GLU A 40 -3.04 10.75 5.43
N LYS A 41 -3.74 11.44 4.51
CA LYS A 41 -4.61 10.80 3.53
C LYS A 41 -3.77 9.95 2.55
N ILE A 42 -4.41 8.96 1.96
CA ILE A 42 -3.89 8.19 0.84
C ILE A 42 -3.76 9.12 -0.37
N GLU A 43 -2.58 9.13 -0.96
CA GLU A 43 -2.28 9.79 -2.23
C GLU A 43 -2.17 8.72 -3.32
N ILE A 44 -3.03 8.83 -4.33
CA ILE A 44 -3.12 7.83 -5.40
C ILE A 44 -1.87 7.94 -6.29
N GLY A 45 -1.27 6.81 -6.62
CA GLY A 45 -0.09 6.77 -7.49
C GLY A 45 1.23 7.11 -6.78
N VAL A 46 1.27 7.00 -5.45
CA VAL A 46 2.51 7.21 -4.66
C VAL A 46 3.10 5.91 -4.14
N LYS A 47 2.28 5.01 -3.59
CA LYS A 47 2.76 3.75 -2.98
C LYS A 47 2.85 2.63 -4.02
N PHE A 48 4.07 2.22 -4.37
CA PHE A 48 4.34 1.06 -5.22
C PHE A 48 5.16 0.03 -4.45
N TYR A 49 5.00 -1.25 -4.76
CA TYR A 49 5.87 -2.29 -4.23
C TYR A 49 7.25 -2.14 -4.84
N SER A 50 8.28 -2.02 -4.02
CA SER A 50 9.67 -2.00 -4.47
C SER A 50 10.53 -2.96 -3.66
N TYR A 51 11.70 -3.31 -4.18
CA TYR A 51 12.70 -4.04 -3.40
C TYR A 51 13.26 -3.18 -2.26
N ASP A 52 13.27 -1.86 -2.39
CA ASP A 52 13.73 -0.94 -1.35
C ASP A 52 12.81 -0.90 -0.12
N ASP A 53 11.53 -1.26 -0.27
CA ASP A 53 10.61 -1.37 0.87
C ASP A 53 11.00 -2.49 1.84
N LEU A 54 11.65 -3.56 1.37
CA LEU A 54 12.16 -4.64 2.23
C LEU A 54 13.31 -4.18 3.12
N ASN A 55 14.21 -3.37 2.58
CA ASN A 55 15.38 -2.87 3.31
C ASN A 55 14.98 -1.91 4.44
N LYS A 56 13.80 -1.27 4.34
CA LYS A 56 13.24 -0.43 5.42
C LYS A 56 12.58 -1.26 6.51
N GLU A 57 11.86 -2.32 6.16
CA GLU A 57 11.20 -3.21 7.14
C GLU A 57 12.20 -4.06 7.94
N GLU A 58 13.36 -4.41 7.38
CA GLU A 58 14.41 -5.17 8.08
C GLU A 58 15.26 -4.30 9.03
N SER A 59 15.09 -2.97 8.97
CA SER A 59 15.80 -1.98 9.80
C SER A 59 14.99 -1.40 10.97
N LEU A 60 13.75 -1.89 11.17
CA LEU A 60 12.82 -1.54 12.26
C LEU A 60 12.63 -2.73 13.20
#